data_AF-A0A7W8E2J3-F1
#
_entry.id   AF-A0A7W8E2J3-F1
#
_cell.length_a   1.000
_cell.length_b   1.000
_cell.length_c   1.000
_cell.angle_alpha   90.00
_cell.angle_beta   90.00
_cell.angle_gamma   90.00
#
_symmetry.space_group_name_H-M   'P 1'
#
loop_
_entity.id
_entity.type
_entity.pdbx_description
1 polymer ?
#
loop_
_entity_poly.entity_id
_entity_poly.type
_entity_poly.pdbx_seq_one_letter_code
_entity_poly.pdbx_strand_id
1 'polypeptide(L)'
;MNGTTRKLNAGAGGDTPTQIGSGMNFPVAKLIELLEPAQWEEFTEEWAYSLKSYKHVERWSGSGDMGRDIIGFMSDEKFAGPWDNYQCKRYAGKLTPSQMWVEIGKMVYYTFRGEFTVPKNYHFAASKGVGLSLQKLLADPAKLKKGLIDNWDAQCKTKITDTAAIPLEGRLLEYLNKFDFRIFKYKTQVELVAGHANTIFHQRRFGTASFPERPPVDAPPEEIHTKESRYVQQLFEVYSEKMAKQLNSYDQLEEHPDLRQHFDRSREVFYYAESLRNFPRDSVDPGAFDAIRDEIYHGVVNTYEMDYSTGYVRMGQTLQQAGNITPNCNALCIRIQTQDKHGLCHHLANDDKFIWVKKNG
;
A
#
# COMPACT_ATOMS: atom_id res chain seq x y z
N MET A 1 -47.40 -5.65 24.98
CA MET A 1 -46.18 -5.59 25.82
C MET A 1 -45.05 -5.09 24.95
N ASN A 2 -44.49 -3.94 25.33
CA ASN A 2 -43.57 -3.11 24.56
C ASN A 2 -42.21 -3.77 24.35
N GLY A 3 -41.80 -3.94 23.09
CA GLY A 3 -40.42 -4.26 22.70
C GLY A 3 -39.70 -2.98 22.30
N THR A 4 -39.04 -2.33 23.26
CA THR A 4 -38.31 -1.08 23.09
C THR A 4 -37.11 -1.25 22.16
N THR A 5 -37.15 -0.62 20.98
CA THR A 5 -36.02 -0.49 20.05
C THR A 5 -34.91 0.33 20.72
N ARG A 6 -33.74 -0.25 20.98
CA ARG A 6 -32.57 0.49 21.49
C ARG A 6 -32.08 1.50 20.45
N LYS A 7 -32.10 2.79 20.80
CA LYS A 7 -31.38 3.85 20.07
C LYS A 7 -29.87 3.72 20.29
N LEU A 8 -29.08 3.97 19.25
CA LEU A 8 -27.62 4.09 19.33
C LEU A 8 -27.27 5.45 19.98
N ASN A 9 -26.49 5.41 21.05
CA ASN A 9 -25.84 6.59 21.62
C ASN A 9 -24.54 6.86 20.84
N ALA A 10 -24.42 8.03 20.23
CA ALA A 10 -23.13 8.53 19.76
C ALA A 10 -22.37 9.06 20.97
N GLY A 11 -21.27 8.40 21.34
CA GLY A 11 -20.33 8.93 22.32
C GLY A 11 -19.57 10.11 21.74
N ALA A 12 -19.42 11.17 22.54
CA ALA A 12 -18.58 12.32 22.21
C ALA A 12 -17.10 11.89 22.30
N GLY A 13 -16.46 11.70 21.15
CA GLY A 13 -15.00 11.67 21.01
C GLY A 13 -14.54 13.01 20.43
N GLY A 14 -13.54 13.64 21.05
CA GLY A 14 -13.04 14.95 20.66
C GLY A 14 -12.53 14.98 19.22
N ASP A 15 -13.08 15.88 18.42
CA ASP A 15 -12.68 16.11 17.04
C ASP A 15 -11.27 16.72 16.98
N THR A 16 -10.36 15.96 16.38
CA THR A 16 -9.16 16.53 15.74
C THR A 16 -9.58 16.93 14.32
N PRO A 17 -9.18 18.09 13.77
CA PRO A 17 -9.69 18.54 12.48
C PRO A 17 -9.31 17.57 11.36
N THR A 18 -10.29 16.80 10.88
CA THR A 18 -10.19 15.96 9.69
C THR A 18 -9.97 16.87 8.49
N GLN A 19 -8.87 16.68 7.75
CA GLN A 19 -8.70 17.32 6.44
C GLN A 19 -9.92 17.01 5.56
N ILE A 20 -10.57 18.08 5.10
CA ILE A 20 -11.78 18.01 4.29
C ILE A 20 -11.40 17.54 2.88
N GLY A 21 -11.52 16.25 2.62
CA GLY A 21 -11.64 15.72 1.26
C GLY A 21 -13.04 16.00 0.73
N SER A 22 -13.16 16.69 -0.40
CA SER A 22 -14.44 16.91 -1.07
C SER A 22 -14.98 15.59 -1.66
N GLY A 23 -15.97 15.00 -0.98
CA GLY A 23 -16.72 13.84 -1.46
C GLY A 23 -17.36 13.06 -0.32
N MET A 24 -18.48 12.37 -0.57
CA MET A 24 -18.99 11.39 0.39
C MET A 24 -17.92 10.30 0.58
N ASN A 25 -17.34 10.19 1.77
CA ASN A 25 -16.43 9.10 2.14
C ASN A 25 -17.21 7.78 2.19
N PHE A 26 -17.42 7.16 1.01
CA PHE A 26 -17.93 5.80 0.95
C PHE A 26 -16.85 4.85 1.49
N PRO A 27 -17.18 3.95 2.43
CA PRO A 27 -16.22 2.96 2.88
C PRO A 27 -15.69 2.16 1.69
N VAL A 28 -14.37 1.96 1.58
CA VAL A 28 -13.76 1.18 0.48
C VAL A 28 -14.40 -0.19 0.35
N ALA A 29 -14.79 -0.80 1.47
CA ALA A 29 -15.55 -2.05 1.50
C ALA A 29 -16.86 -2.02 0.69
N LYS A 30 -17.49 -0.85 0.50
CA LYS A 30 -18.65 -0.66 -0.38
C LYS A 30 -18.28 -0.40 -1.83
N LEU A 31 -17.15 0.24 -2.09
CA LEU A 31 -16.67 0.44 -3.45
C LEU A 31 -16.26 -0.88 -4.11
N ILE A 32 -15.61 -1.78 -3.37
CA ILE A 32 -15.25 -3.11 -3.90
C ILE A 32 -16.48 -3.96 -4.26
N GLU A 33 -17.64 -3.71 -3.65
CA GLU A 33 -18.90 -4.39 -3.99
C GLU A 33 -19.44 -3.99 -5.37
N LEU A 34 -18.89 -2.92 -5.98
CA LEU A 34 -19.27 -2.40 -7.29
C LEU A 34 -18.38 -2.90 -8.43
N LEU A 35 -17.22 -3.50 -8.12
CA LEU A 35 -16.30 -4.01 -9.13
C LEU A 35 -16.97 -5.09 -9.99
N GLU A 36 -16.74 -5.05 -11.29
CA GLU A 36 -17.13 -6.11 -12.23
C GLU A 36 -16.31 -7.39 -11.96
N PRO A 37 -16.74 -8.57 -12.42
CA PRO A 37 -16.06 -9.83 -12.13
C PRO A 37 -14.55 -9.82 -12.41
N ALA A 38 -14.14 -9.36 -13.59
CA ALA A 38 -12.72 -9.27 -13.95
C ALA A 38 -11.95 -8.27 -13.09
N GLN A 39 -12.58 -7.15 -12.72
CA GLN A 39 -11.97 -6.13 -11.85
C GLN A 39 -11.83 -6.63 -10.40
N TRP A 40 -12.73 -7.51 -9.95
CA TRP A 40 -12.63 -8.14 -8.64
C TRP A 40 -11.48 -9.15 -8.57
N GLU A 41 -11.27 -9.92 -9.62
CA GLU A 41 -10.09 -10.79 -9.73
C GLU A 41 -8.80 -9.97 -9.76
N GLU A 42 -8.75 -8.91 -10.56
CA GLU A 42 -7.60 -7.99 -10.62
C GLU A 42 -7.30 -7.37 -9.24
N PHE A 43 -8.32 -6.87 -8.52
CA PHE A 43 -8.15 -6.38 -7.15
C PHE A 43 -7.60 -7.45 -6.20
N THR A 44 -8.03 -8.71 -6.36
CA THR A 44 -7.55 -9.82 -5.54
C THR A 44 -6.11 -10.21 -5.90
N GLU A 45 -5.73 -10.10 -7.17
CA GLU A 45 -4.35 -10.27 -7.66
C GLU A 45 -3.43 -9.20 -7.07
N GLU A 46 -3.82 -7.92 -7.16
CA GLU A 46 -3.08 -6.79 -6.58
C GLU A 46 -2.90 -6.94 -5.06
N TRP A 47 -3.94 -7.42 -4.36
CA TRP A 47 -3.86 -7.75 -2.95
C TRP A 47 -2.91 -8.92 -2.69
N ALA A 48 -3.00 -10.01 -3.46
CA ALA A 48 -2.14 -11.18 -3.26
C ALA A 48 -0.66 -10.83 -3.52
N TYR A 49 -0.39 -9.98 -4.50
CA TYR A 49 0.95 -9.48 -4.81
C TYR A 49 1.59 -8.70 -3.65
N SER A 50 0.78 -8.09 -2.78
CA SER A 50 1.29 -7.36 -1.61
C SER A 50 1.81 -8.28 -0.49
N LEU A 51 1.49 -9.58 -0.56
CA LEU A 51 1.87 -10.54 0.48
C LEU A 51 3.30 -11.04 0.27
N LYS A 52 4.19 -10.64 1.19
CA LYS A 52 5.61 -11.05 1.22
C LYS A 52 5.85 -12.56 1.32
N SER A 53 4.82 -13.34 1.65
CA SER A 53 4.88 -14.81 1.70
C SER A 53 4.89 -15.45 0.32
N TYR A 54 4.56 -14.72 -0.75
CA TYR A 54 4.54 -15.24 -2.11
C TYR A 54 5.77 -14.78 -2.89
N LYS A 55 6.41 -15.73 -3.58
CA LYS A 55 7.45 -15.46 -4.56
C LYS A 55 6.85 -15.06 -5.91
N HIS A 56 5.77 -15.74 -6.30
CA HIS A 56 5.06 -15.50 -7.55
C HIS A 56 3.57 -15.48 -7.29
N VAL A 57 2.87 -14.55 -7.94
CA VAL A 57 1.41 -14.49 -7.96
C VAL A 57 0.98 -14.57 -9.42
N GLU A 58 0.05 -15.45 -9.72
CA GLU A 58 -0.50 -15.61 -11.07
C GLU A 58 -2.03 -15.49 -11.02
N ARG A 59 -2.60 -14.73 -11.96
CA ARG A 59 -4.04 -14.73 -12.25
C ARG A 59 -4.33 -15.57 -13.47
N TRP A 60 -5.22 -16.54 -13.31
CA TRP A 60 -5.73 -17.36 -14.40
C TRP A 60 -7.21 -17.02 -14.60
N SER A 61 -7.66 -17.04 -15.85
CA SER A 61 -9.06 -16.77 -16.18
C SER A 61 -9.55 -17.66 -17.31
N GLY A 62 -10.82 -18.05 -17.25
CA GLY A 62 -11.50 -18.84 -18.28
C GLY A 62 -11.67 -20.33 -17.92
N SER A 63 -12.42 -21.06 -18.73
CA SER A 63 -12.87 -22.44 -18.42
C SER A 63 -11.75 -23.46 -18.18
N GLY A 64 -10.51 -23.17 -18.59
CA GLY A 64 -9.32 -23.99 -18.35
C GLY A 64 -8.66 -23.81 -16.98
N ASP A 65 -9.13 -22.84 -16.17
CA ASP A 65 -8.54 -22.55 -14.86
C ASP A 65 -8.75 -23.67 -13.82
N MET A 66 -9.77 -24.52 -14.02
CA MET A 66 -10.18 -25.61 -13.13
C MET A 66 -10.49 -25.15 -11.69
N GLY A 67 -10.95 -23.90 -11.51
CA GLY A 67 -11.26 -23.31 -10.20
C GLY A 67 -10.07 -22.67 -9.48
N ARG A 68 -9.12 -22.14 -10.25
CA ARG A 68 -7.97 -21.38 -9.73
C ARG A 68 -7.95 -20.00 -10.35
N ASP A 69 -8.41 -18.98 -9.61
CA ASP A 69 -8.46 -17.62 -10.15
C ASP A 69 -7.14 -16.90 -9.84
N ILE A 70 -6.80 -16.71 -8.56
CA ILE A 70 -5.50 -16.17 -8.14
C ILE A 70 -4.70 -17.23 -7.40
N ILE A 71 -3.45 -17.43 -7.80
CA ILE A 71 -2.55 -18.44 -7.24
C ILE A 71 -1.36 -17.75 -6.60
N GLY A 72 -1.13 -18.01 -5.31
CA GLY A 72 0.05 -17.54 -4.58
C GLY A 72 1.07 -18.65 -4.40
N PHE A 73 2.19 -18.62 -5.13
CA PHE A 73 3.27 -19.59 -4.99
C PHE A 73 4.29 -19.12 -3.96
N MET A 74 4.60 -19.98 -2.99
CA MET A 74 5.57 -19.67 -1.91
C MET A 74 7.00 -20.08 -2.27
N SER A 75 7.22 -20.70 -3.44
CA SER A 75 8.52 -21.16 -3.92
C SER A 75 8.59 -21.13 -5.46
N ASP A 76 9.78 -21.27 -6.02
CA ASP A 76 10.00 -21.33 -7.48
C ASP A 76 9.55 -22.67 -8.09
N GLU A 77 9.27 -23.68 -7.26
CA GLU A 77 8.76 -24.99 -7.67
C GLU A 77 7.26 -24.95 -8.08
N LYS A 78 6.61 -23.79 -7.94
CA LYS A 78 5.20 -23.56 -8.30
C LYS A 78 4.27 -24.64 -7.71
N PHE A 79 3.49 -25.35 -8.54
CA PHE A 79 2.59 -26.42 -8.10
C PHE A 79 3.30 -27.64 -7.53
N ALA A 80 4.60 -27.83 -7.76
CA ALA A 80 5.35 -28.89 -7.07
C ALA A 80 5.71 -28.49 -5.62
N GLY A 81 5.70 -27.18 -5.32
CA GLY A 81 5.90 -26.63 -3.99
C GLY A 81 4.60 -26.16 -3.31
N PRO A 82 4.69 -25.50 -2.14
CA PRO A 82 3.53 -24.97 -1.44
C PRO A 82 2.92 -23.77 -2.15
N TRP A 83 1.59 -23.80 -2.30
CA TRP A 83 0.81 -22.76 -2.97
C TRP A 83 -0.57 -22.59 -2.33
N ASP A 84 -1.12 -21.38 -2.45
CA ASP A 84 -2.48 -21.05 -2.00
C ASP A 84 -3.37 -20.69 -3.20
N ASN A 85 -4.63 -21.12 -3.16
CA ASN A 85 -5.66 -20.77 -4.14
C ASN A 85 -6.59 -19.70 -3.60
N TYR A 86 -6.90 -18.70 -4.40
CA TYR A 86 -7.99 -17.75 -4.14
C TYR A 86 -9.02 -17.85 -5.25
N GLN A 87 -10.17 -18.43 -4.91
CA GLN A 87 -11.34 -18.45 -5.79
C GLN A 87 -12.16 -17.18 -5.54
N CYS A 88 -12.07 -16.26 -6.48
CA CYS A 88 -12.81 -15.03 -6.57
C CYS A 88 -14.29 -15.30 -6.87
N LYS A 89 -15.19 -14.68 -6.11
CA LYS A 89 -16.63 -14.78 -6.33
C LYS A 89 -17.30 -13.41 -6.31
N ARG A 90 -17.75 -12.99 -7.49
CA ARG A 90 -18.53 -11.77 -7.69
C ARG A 90 -20.01 -12.10 -7.92
N TYR A 91 -20.81 -11.98 -6.87
CA TYR A 91 -22.27 -12.20 -6.92
C TYR A 91 -23.07 -11.00 -6.43
N ALA A 92 -24.36 -10.96 -6.76
CA ALA A 92 -25.28 -9.92 -6.31
C ALA A 92 -25.44 -9.87 -4.78
N GLY A 93 -25.27 -11.00 -4.10
CA GLY A 93 -25.31 -11.13 -2.64
C GLY A 93 -24.06 -11.80 -2.07
N LYS A 94 -24.12 -12.10 -0.77
CA LYS A 94 -23.08 -12.88 -0.08
C LYS A 94 -22.98 -14.28 -0.67
N LEU A 95 -21.77 -14.84 -0.68
CA LEU A 95 -21.55 -16.23 -1.13
C LEU A 95 -22.32 -17.19 -0.21
N THR A 96 -23.05 -18.13 -0.82
CA THR A 96 -23.85 -19.15 -0.13
C THR A 96 -23.29 -20.56 -0.34
N PRO A 97 -23.70 -21.55 0.48
CA PRO A 97 -23.27 -22.94 0.29
C PRO A 97 -23.60 -23.51 -1.10
N SER A 98 -24.76 -23.19 -1.67
CA SER A 98 -25.18 -23.73 -2.98
C SER A 98 -24.25 -23.31 -4.13
N GLN A 99 -23.61 -22.14 -4.02
CA GLN A 99 -22.63 -21.63 -4.98
C GLN A 99 -21.22 -22.16 -4.74
N MET A 100 -20.94 -22.65 -3.52
CA MET A 100 -19.61 -23.09 -3.09
C MET A 100 -19.34 -24.56 -3.43
N TRP A 101 -20.37 -25.43 -3.38
CA TRP A 101 -20.19 -26.87 -3.54
C TRP A 101 -19.44 -27.27 -4.82
N VAL A 102 -19.80 -26.68 -5.95
CA VAL A 102 -19.16 -26.98 -7.24
C VAL A 102 -17.66 -26.64 -7.22
N GLU A 103 -17.25 -25.57 -6.55
CA GLU A 103 -15.85 -25.14 -6.52
C GLU A 103 -15.00 -26.05 -5.63
N ILE A 104 -15.55 -26.49 -4.48
CA ILE A 104 -14.91 -27.55 -3.67
C ILE A 104 -14.84 -28.85 -4.47
N GLY A 105 -15.92 -29.20 -5.19
CA GLY A 105 -15.98 -30.37 -6.05
C GLY A 105 -14.89 -30.37 -7.13
N LYS A 106 -14.68 -29.24 -7.81
CA LYS A 106 -13.59 -29.05 -8.77
C LYS A 106 -12.22 -29.28 -8.11
N MET A 107 -11.97 -28.66 -6.95
CA MET A 107 -10.71 -28.81 -6.23
C MET A 107 -10.41 -30.27 -5.87
N VAL A 108 -11.41 -31.01 -5.37
CA VAL A 108 -11.28 -32.44 -5.07
C VAL A 108 -11.05 -33.25 -6.36
N TYR A 109 -11.84 -32.99 -7.40
CA TYR A 109 -11.78 -33.76 -8.64
C TYR A 109 -10.47 -33.57 -9.40
N TYR A 110 -10.02 -32.33 -9.61
CA TYR A 110 -8.82 -32.08 -10.41
C TYR A 110 -7.52 -32.44 -9.68
N THR A 111 -7.50 -32.38 -8.34
CA THR A 111 -6.39 -32.94 -7.56
C THR A 111 -6.41 -34.48 -7.56
N PHE A 112 -7.58 -35.12 -7.54
CA PHE A 112 -7.71 -36.57 -7.74
C PHE A 112 -7.20 -37.01 -9.12
N ARG A 113 -7.46 -36.21 -10.15
CA ARG A 113 -6.97 -36.43 -11.53
C ARG A 113 -5.47 -36.21 -11.68
N GLY A 114 -4.83 -35.56 -10.70
CA GLY A 114 -3.40 -35.23 -10.76
C GLY A 114 -3.08 -34.04 -11.68
N GLU A 115 -4.07 -33.22 -12.04
CA GLU A 115 -3.85 -32.00 -12.85
C GLU A 115 -2.98 -30.98 -12.08
N PHE A 116 -3.02 -31.03 -10.74
CA PHE A 116 -2.23 -30.23 -9.83
C PHE A 116 -2.23 -30.82 -8.41
N THR A 117 -1.28 -30.38 -7.58
CA THR A 117 -1.17 -30.80 -6.18
C THR A 117 -2.23 -30.13 -5.29
N VAL A 118 -2.52 -30.68 -4.11
CA VAL A 118 -3.45 -30.03 -3.17
C VAL A 118 -2.82 -28.74 -2.62
N PRO A 119 -3.50 -27.58 -2.67
CA PRO A 119 -2.95 -26.34 -2.13
C PRO A 119 -2.84 -26.40 -0.60
N LYS A 120 -1.95 -25.59 -0.03
CA LYS A 120 -1.82 -25.42 1.41
C LYS A 120 -3.08 -24.77 2.01
N ASN A 121 -3.62 -23.76 1.32
CA ASN A 121 -4.93 -23.17 1.64
C ASN A 121 -5.74 -22.92 0.36
N TYR A 122 -7.04 -23.09 0.48
CA TYR A 122 -8.03 -22.67 -0.50
C TYR A 122 -8.88 -21.57 0.13
N HIS A 123 -8.89 -20.37 -0.45
CA HIS A 123 -9.64 -19.23 0.04
C HIS A 123 -10.77 -18.86 -0.91
N PHE A 124 -11.99 -18.75 -0.40
CA PHE A 124 -13.05 -18.00 -1.07
C PHE A 124 -12.82 -16.50 -0.87
N ALA A 125 -12.63 -15.76 -1.96
CA ALA A 125 -12.52 -14.31 -1.98
C ALA A 125 -13.80 -13.73 -2.61
N ALA A 126 -14.82 -13.49 -1.78
CA ALA A 126 -16.12 -13.01 -2.26
C ALA A 126 -16.24 -11.48 -2.09
N SER A 127 -16.61 -10.76 -3.15
CA SER A 127 -16.62 -9.29 -3.13
C SER A 127 -17.66 -8.70 -2.17
N LYS A 128 -18.74 -9.43 -1.87
CA LYS A 128 -19.77 -9.11 -0.86
C LYS A 128 -19.63 -9.90 0.43
N GLY A 129 -18.52 -10.64 0.58
CA GLY A 129 -18.25 -11.54 1.70
C GLY A 129 -19.07 -12.83 1.67
N VAL A 130 -18.86 -13.63 2.72
CA VAL A 130 -19.44 -14.96 2.89
C VAL A 130 -20.63 -14.91 3.84
N GLY A 131 -21.75 -15.57 3.50
CA GLY A 131 -22.93 -15.66 4.36
C GLY A 131 -22.68 -16.49 5.62
N LEU A 132 -23.40 -16.21 6.71
CA LEU A 132 -23.18 -16.84 8.02
C LEU A 132 -23.31 -18.38 7.98
N SER A 133 -24.24 -18.91 7.18
CA SER A 133 -24.40 -20.36 7.01
C SER A 133 -23.14 -21.00 6.43
N LEU A 134 -22.54 -20.36 5.43
CA LEU A 134 -21.30 -20.83 4.82
C LEU A 134 -20.10 -20.62 5.76
N GLN A 135 -20.03 -19.53 6.52
CA GLN A 135 -18.98 -19.36 7.54
C GLN A 135 -19.00 -20.49 8.58
N LYS A 136 -20.18 -20.82 9.12
CA LYS A 136 -20.34 -21.92 10.08
C LYS A 136 -19.94 -23.27 9.48
N LEU A 137 -20.22 -23.46 8.19
CA LEU A 137 -19.89 -24.70 7.49
C LEU A 137 -18.39 -24.83 7.23
N LEU A 138 -17.71 -23.75 6.80
CA LEU A 138 -16.25 -23.73 6.62
C LEU A 138 -15.48 -23.89 7.95
N ALA A 139 -16.10 -23.51 9.08
CA ALA A 139 -15.53 -23.72 10.41
C ALA A 139 -15.64 -25.18 10.91
N ASP A 140 -16.39 -26.05 10.21
CA ASP A 140 -16.63 -27.44 10.61
C ASP A 140 -16.30 -28.39 9.43
N PRO A 141 -15.03 -28.82 9.30
CA PRO A 141 -14.57 -29.64 8.17
C PRO A 141 -15.33 -30.96 8.01
N ALA A 142 -15.79 -31.56 9.13
CA ALA A 142 -16.56 -32.80 9.09
C ALA A 142 -17.95 -32.56 8.47
N LYS A 143 -18.64 -31.48 8.86
CA LYS A 143 -19.90 -31.08 8.23
C LYS A 143 -19.72 -30.63 6.79
N LEU A 144 -18.63 -29.92 6.47
CA LEU A 144 -18.31 -29.51 5.10
C LEU A 144 -18.17 -30.72 4.18
N LYS A 145 -17.39 -31.73 4.61
CA LYS A 145 -17.24 -33.00 3.91
C LYS A 145 -18.57 -33.70 3.70
N LYS A 146 -19.34 -33.89 4.78
CA LYS A 146 -20.66 -34.55 4.69
C LYS A 146 -21.58 -33.80 3.73
N GLY A 147 -21.64 -32.47 3.86
CA GLY A 147 -22.48 -31.63 3.00
C GLY A 147 -22.08 -31.70 1.53
N LEU A 148 -20.79 -31.79 1.21
CA LEU A 148 -20.33 -31.96 -0.17
C LEU A 148 -20.81 -33.30 -0.76
N ILE A 149 -20.69 -34.39 0.01
CA ILE A 149 -21.18 -35.72 -0.40
C ILE A 149 -22.69 -35.67 -0.64
N ASP A 150 -23.45 -35.14 0.32
CA ASP A 150 -24.91 -35.06 0.26
C ASP A 150 -25.41 -34.20 -0.93
N ASN A 151 -24.62 -33.21 -1.35
CA ASN A 151 -24.98 -32.28 -2.45
C ASN A 151 -24.28 -32.61 -3.78
N TRP A 152 -23.49 -33.68 -3.86
CA TRP A 152 -22.65 -33.95 -5.02
C TRP A 152 -23.44 -34.11 -6.32
N ASP A 153 -24.49 -34.92 -6.30
CA ASP A 153 -25.30 -35.20 -7.49
C ASP A 153 -26.00 -33.95 -8.02
N ALA A 154 -26.48 -33.08 -7.14
CA ALA A 154 -27.21 -31.87 -7.53
C ALA A 154 -26.29 -30.70 -7.93
N GLN A 155 -25.08 -30.62 -7.37
CA GLN A 155 -24.23 -29.42 -7.50
C GLN A 155 -22.87 -29.66 -8.15
N CYS A 156 -22.39 -30.90 -8.22
CA CYS A 156 -21.05 -31.21 -8.72
C CYS A 156 -21.08 -32.10 -9.96
N LYS A 157 -21.86 -33.20 -9.93
CA LYS A 157 -21.83 -34.29 -10.92
C LYS A 157 -21.81 -33.81 -12.38
N THR A 158 -22.57 -32.79 -12.74
CA THR A 158 -22.66 -32.27 -14.10
C THR A 158 -22.16 -30.82 -14.25
N LYS A 159 -21.57 -30.24 -13.20
CA LYS A 159 -21.19 -28.82 -13.16
C LYS A 159 -19.68 -28.58 -12.98
N ILE A 160 -18.89 -29.64 -12.76
CA ILE A 160 -17.43 -29.55 -12.64
C ILE A 160 -16.77 -29.36 -14.02
N THR A 161 -17.30 -30.03 -15.05
CA THR A 161 -16.83 -29.96 -16.45
C THR A 161 -18.00 -30.20 -17.40
N ASP A 162 -17.93 -29.62 -18.59
CA ASP A 162 -18.93 -29.81 -19.65
C ASP A 162 -18.71 -31.11 -20.45
N THR A 163 -17.63 -31.85 -20.16
CA THR A 163 -17.20 -33.02 -20.96
C THR A 163 -17.78 -34.35 -20.49
N ALA A 164 -18.11 -34.48 -19.20
CA ALA A 164 -18.58 -35.73 -18.62
C ALA A 164 -19.30 -35.51 -17.30
N ALA A 165 -20.25 -36.42 -16.99
CA ALA A 165 -20.80 -36.53 -15.65
C ALA A 165 -19.81 -37.26 -14.73
N ILE A 166 -19.61 -36.74 -13.52
CA ILE A 166 -18.66 -37.25 -12.54
C ILE A 166 -19.45 -37.79 -11.34
N PRO A 167 -19.87 -39.07 -11.33
CA PRO A 167 -20.49 -39.67 -10.16
C PRO A 167 -19.48 -39.79 -9.02
N LEU A 168 -19.94 -39.57 -7.78
CA LEU A 168 -19.10 -39.70 -6.59
C LEU A 168 -19.06 -41.15 -6.10
N GLU A 169 -18.20 -41.94 -6.73
CA GLU A 169 -18.08 -43.37 -6.45
C GLU A 169 -16.64 -43.88 -6.59
N GLY A 170 -16.41 -45.12 -6.13
CA GLY A 170 -15.12 -45.81 -6.23
C GLY A 170 -13.94 -44.97 -5.74
N ARG A 171 -12.89 -44.88 -6.57
CA ARG A 171 -11.64 -44.19 -6.23
C ARG A 171 -11.82 -42.71 -5.91
N LEU A 172 -12.78 -42.02 -6.52
CA LEU A 172 -13.02 -40.60 -6.24
C LEU A 172 -13.64 -40.42 -4.86
N LEU A 173 -14.60 -41.28 -4.49
CA LEU A 173 -15.19 -41.27 -3.15
C LEU A 173 -14.15 -41.63 -2.07
N GLU A 174 -13.28 -42.61 -2.34
CA GLU A 174 -12.18 -42.96 -1.44
C GLU A 174 -11.19 -41.80 -1.26
N TYR A 175 -10.84 -41.11 -2.34
CA TYR A 175 -9.98 -39.93 -2.33
C TYR A 175 -10.61 -38.78 -1.53
N LEU A 176 -11.86 -38.43 -1.83
CA LEU A 176 -12.63 -37.42 -1.08
C LEU A 176 -12.68 -37.78 0.40
N ASN A 177 -12.85 -39.07 0.74
CA ASN A 177 -12.91 -39.49 2.12
C ASN A 177 -11.62 -39.23 2.92
N LYS A 178 -10.46 -39.24 2.25
CA LYS A 178 -9.15 -38.97 2.85
C LYS A 178 -8.71 -37.50 2.70
N PHE A 179 -9.41 -36.72 1.89
CA PHE A 179 -9.08 -35.32 1.60
C PHE A 179 -9.16 -34.46 2.87
N ASP A 180 -8.19 -33.55 3.04
CA ASP A 180 -8.18 -32.63 4.17
C ASP A 180 -9.06 -31.41 3.89
N PHE A 181 -10.27 -31.39 4.46
CA PHE A 181 -11.21 -30.28 4.31
C PHE A 181 -10.84 -29.02 5.10
N ARG A 182 -9.80 -29.04 5.95
CA ARG A 182 -9.33 -27.86 6.72
C ARG A 182 -8.68 -26.80 5.84
N ILE A 183 -8.31 -27.14 4.60
CA ILE A 183 -7.71 -26.20 3.66
C ILE A 183 -8.71 -25.13 3.20
N PHE A 184 -10.02 -25.43 3.21
CA PHE A 184 -11.06 -24.52 2.72
C PHE A 184 -11.37 -23.44 3.75
N LYS A 185 -11.09 -22.20 3.37
CA LYS A 185 -11.18 -20.98 4.17
C LYS A 185 -11.84 -19.89 3.33
N TYR A 186 -11.98 -18.71 3.91
CA TYR A 186 -12.39 -17.51 3.17
C TYR A 186 -11.53 -16.32 3.58
N LYS A 187 -11.53 -15.29 2.74
CA LYS A 187 -11.00 -13.98 3.07
C LYS A 187 -12.15 -13.00 3.27
N THR A 188 -12.11 -12.26 4.36
CA THR A 188 -13.06 -11.18 4.61
C THR A 188 -12.75 -9.99 3.70
N GLN A 189 -13.77 -9.19 3.41
CA GLN A 189 -13.59 -7.91 2.72
C GLN A 189 -12.60 -7.01 3.46
N VAL A 190 -12.61 -7.04 4.80
CA VAL A 190 -11.70 -6.24 5.64
C VAL A 190 -10.25 -6.67 5.44
N GLU A 191 -9.95 -7.96 5.47
CA GLU A 191 -8.59 -8.45 5.23
C GLU A 191 -8.08 -8.11 3.83
N LEU A 192 -8.95 -8.23 2.82
CA LEU A 192 -8.60 -7.90 1.43
C LEU A 192 -8.35 -6.39 1.28
N VAL A 193 -9.25 -5.54 1.80
CA VAL A 193 -9.10 -4.09 1.75
C VAL A 193 -7.87 -3.63 2.54
N ALA A 194 -7.66 -4.14 3.75
CA ALA A 194 -6.53 -3.75 4.60
C ALA A 194 -5.19 -4.17 3.98
N GLY A 195 -5.09 -5.37 3.41
CA GLY A 195 -3.89 -5.79 2.70
C GLY A 195 -3.65 -4.98 1.42
N HIS A 196 -4.73 -4.63 0.70
CA HIS A 196 -4.65 -3.85 -0.52
C HIS A 196 -4.24 -2.41 -0.22
N ALA A 197 -4.70 -1.82 0.90
CA ALA A 197 -4.38 -0.44 1.32
C ALA A 197 -2.89 -0.11 1.39
N ASN A 198 -2.03 -1.14 1.53
CA ASN A 198 -0.59 -0.96 1.57
C ASN A 198 0.07 -0.95 0.18
N THR A 199 -0.70 -1.06 -0.91
CA THR A 199 -0.19 -1.08 -2.28
C THR A 199 -0.38 0.25 -3.00
N ILE A 200 0.48 0.51 -4.00
CA ILE A 200 0.27 1.59 -4.97
C ILE A 200 -1.08 1.49 -5.70
N PHE A 201 -1.57 0.27 -5.92
CA PHE A 201 -2.83 0.03 -6.64
C PHE A 201 -4.05 0.57 -5.87
N HIS A 202 -4.01 0.54 -4.54
CA HIS A 202 -5.10 1.08 -3.72
C HIS A 202 -5.32 2.56 -3.95
N GLN A 203 -4.22 3.32 -4.04
CA GLN A 203 -4.29 4.77 -4.25
C GLN A 203 -4.81 5.09 -5.63
N ARG A 204 -4.37 4.34 -6.64
CA ARG A 204 -4.87 4.48 -8.02
C ARG A 204 -6.37 4.18 -8.12
N ARG A 205 -6.88 3.22 -7.33
CA ARG A 205 -8.31 2.83 -7.34
C ARG A 205 -9.21 3.72 -6.49
N PHE A 206 -8.78 4.06 -5.28
CA PHE A 206 -9.63 4.68 -4.26
C PHE A 206 -9.17 6.09 -3.84
N GLY A 207 -8.12 6.60 -4.46
CA GLY A 207 -7.55 7.91 -4.16
C GLY A 207 -6.67 7.92 -2.91
N THR A 208 -6.27 9.13 -2.52
CA THR A 208 -5.24 9.37 -1.49
C THR A 208 -5.79 9.40 -0.07
N ALA A 209 -7.11 9.23 0.13
CA ALA A 209 -7.74 9.25 1.45
C ALA A 209 -7.20 8.15 2.40
N SER A 210 -6.67 7.05 1.84
CA SER A 210 -6.06 5.95 2.60
C SER A 210 -4.52 5.93 2.53
N PHE A 211 -3.89 7.01 2.05
CA PHE A 211 -2.43 7.09 2.01
C PHE A 211 -1.89 7.02 3.45
N PRO A 212 -0.84 6.25 3.75
CA PRO A 212 -0.34 6.10 5.12
C PRO A 212 0.07 7.45 5.71
N GLU A 213 -0.08 7.59 7.03
CA GLU A 213 0.47 8.73 7.75
C GLU A 213 2.00 8.64 7.82
N ARG A 214 2.63 9.81 7.86
CA ARG A 214 4.08 9.90 7.97
C ARG A 214 4.51 9.58 9.39
N PRO A 215 5.51 8.69 9.61
CA PRO A 215 6.08 8.52 10.93
C PRO A 215 6.73 9.83 11.40
N PRO A 216 6.93 10.02 12.71
CA PRO A 216 7.73 11.12 13.22
C PRO A 216 9.09 11.20 12.52
N VAL A 217 9.55 12.43 12.27
CA VAL A 217 10.89 12.67 11.69
C VAL A 217 11.92 12.57 12.80
N ASP A 218 12.95 11.75 12.59
CA ASP A 218 14.07 11.66 13.52
C ASP A 218 14.87 12.96 13.53
N ALA A 219 15.37 13.36 14.71
CA ALA A 219 16.26 14.50 14.83
C ALA A 219 17.55 14.27 14.03
N PRO A 220 18.18 15.34 13.49
CA PRO A 220 19.50 15.24 12.89
C PRO A 220 20.50 14.62 13.89
N PRO A 221 21.40 13.73 13.45
CA PRO A 221 22.47 13.22 14.29
C PRO A 221 23.39 14.36 14.75
N GLU A 222 24.01 14.23 15.91
CA GLU A 222 24.96 15.24 16.41
C GLU A 222 26.10 15.46 15.41
N GLU A 223 26.70 14.37 14.93
CA GLU A 223 27.73 14.40 13.90
C GLU A 223 27.15 14.70 12.50
N ILE A 224 27.84 15.55 11.74
CA ILE A 224 27.48 15.87 10.36
C ILE A 224 27.82 14.68 9.47
N HIS A 225 26.79 14.07 8.87
CA HIS A 225 26.98 12.91 8.00
C HIS A 225 27.43 13.31 6.59
N THR A 226 28.12 12.42 5.87
CA THR A 226 28.57 12.63 4.48
C THR A 226 27.44 12.95 3.50
N LYS A 227 26.19 12.62 3.84
CA LYS A 227 25.02 12.85 2.98
C LYS A 227 24.53 14.29 3.03
N GLU A 228 24.88 15.06 4.06
CA GLU A 228 24.51 16.48 4.23
C GLU A 228 25.72 17.41 4.16
N SER A 229 26.94 16.85 4.00
CA SER A 229 28.19 17.60 4.18
C SER A 229 28.37 18.74 3.17
N ARG A 230 27.91 18.56 1.93
CA ARG A 230 28.09 19.59 0.89
C ARG A 230 27.21 20.79 1.15
N TYR A 231 25.94 20.58 1.48
CA TYR A 231 25.04 21.67 1.87
C TYR A 231 25.50 22.35 3.16
N VAL A 232 26.00 21.59 4.15
CA VAL A 232 26.55 22.14 5.40
C VAL A 232 27.78 23.02 5.12
N GLN A 233 28.66 22.61 4.21
CA GLN A 233 29.78 23.45 3.78
C GLN A 233 29.28 24.77 3.19
N GLN A 234 28.26 24.74 2.33
CA GLN A 234 27.68 25.96 1.77
C GLN A 234 27.02 26.86 2.83
N LEU A 235 26.43 26.30 3.91
CA LEU A 235 25.93 27.11 5.02
C LEU A 235 27.06 27.90 5.71
N PHE A 236 28.21 27.25 5.94
CA PHE A 236 29.37 27.95 6.51
C PHE A 236 29.91 29.04 5.57
N GLU A 237 29.89 28.82 4.26
CA GLU A 237 30.22 29.86 3.27
C GLU A 237 29.25 31.05 3.37
N VAL A 238 27.94 30.78 3.45
CA VAL A 238 26.89 31.79 3.63
C VAL A 238 27.08 32.61 4.90
N TYR A 239 27.40 31.95 6.03
CA TYR A 239 27.65 32.64 7.28
C TYR A 239 28.95 33.43 7.25
N SER A 240 29.98 32.91 6.58
CA SER A 240 31.27 33.58 6.45
C SER A 240 31.16 34.88 5.66
N GLU A 241 30.41 34.87 4.56
CA GLU A 241 30.11 36.06 3.76
C GLU A 241 29.31 37.09 4.58
N LYS A 242 28.26 36.64 5.28
CA LYS A 242 27.41 37.52 6.11
C LYS A 242 28.19 38.21 7.22
N MET A 243 29.16 37.53 7.83
CA MET A 243 29.95 38.05 8.95
C MET A 243 31.27 38.70 8.52
N ALA A 244 31.63 38.61 7.24
CA ALA A 244 32.97 38.94 6.75
C ALA A 244 34.09 38.29 7.61
N LYS A 245 33.84 37.08 8.12
CA LYS A 245 34.71 36.29 9.01
C LYS A 245 34.65 34.84 8.57
N GLN A 246 35.79 34.19 8.38
CA GLN A 246 35.80 32.77 7.98
C GLN A 246 35.27 31.88 9.12
N LEU A 247 34.24 31.09 8.82
CA LEU A 247 33.63 30.08 9.68
C LEU A 247 33.68 28.73 8.95
N ASN A 248 34.09 27.67 9.63
CA ASN A 248 34.26 26.33 9.06
C ASN A 248 33.70 25.20 9.95
N SER A 249 33.20 25.53 11.15
CA SER A 249 32.79 24.52 12.14
C SER A 249 31.68 25.05 13.05
N TYR A 250 30.93 24.12 13.63
CA TYR A 250 29.78 24.41 14.49
C TYR A 250 30.17 25.19 15.75
N ASP A 251 31.29 24.85 16.38
CA ASP A 251 31.78 25.49 17.61
C ASP A 251 32.01 27.00 17.43
N GLN A 252 32.36 27.43 16.22
CA GLN A 252 32.54 28.86 15.91
C GLN A 252 31.22 29.64 15.88
N LEU A 253 30.07 28.96 15.91
CA LEU A 253 28.74 29.59 16.00
C LEU A 253 28.32 29.87 17.45
N GLU A 254 29.08 29.44 18.47
CA GLU A 254 28.77 29.72 19.88
C GLU A 254 28.67 31.22 20.18
N GLU A 255 29.52 32.03 19.55
CA GLU A 255 29.51 33.49 19.67
C GLU A 255 28.35 34.15 18.90
N HIS A 256 27.57 33.38 18.14
CA HIS A 256 26.55 33.87 17.21
C HIS A 256 25.23 33.07 17.35
N PRO A 257 24.45 33.28 18.43
CA PRO A 257 23.25 32.50 18.72
C PRO A 257 22.24 32.41 17.56
N ASP A 258 22.04 33.52 16.83
CA ASP A 258 21.12 33.55 15.68
C ASP A 258 21.57 32.65 14.53
N LEU A 259 22.88 32.58 14.27
CA LEU A 259 23.45 31.72 13.22
C LEU A 259 23.45 30.26 13.65
N ARG A 260 23.70 29.99 14.93
CA ARG A 260 23.57 28.65 15.52
C ARG A 260 22.14 28.14 15.39
N GLN A 261 21.15 28.92 15.81
CA GLN A 261 19.74 28.58 15.67
C GLN A 261 19.34 28.37 14.20
N HIS A 262 19.85 29.21 13.29
CA HIS A 262 19.62 29.05 11.86
C HIS A 262 20.21 27.72 11.35
N PHE A 263 21.45 27.38 11.74
CA PHE A 263 22.11 26.14 11.35
C PHE A 263 21.35 24.90 11.84
N ASP A 264 20.98 24.88 13.12
CA ASP A 264 20.24 23.75 13.72
C ASP A 264 18.91 23.53 12.99
N ARG A 265 18.16 24.61 12.74
CA ARG A 265 16.91 24.54 11.97
C ARG A 265 17.12 24.10 10.52
N SER A 266 18.20 24.56 9.87
CA SER A 266 18.49 24.16 8.49
C SER A 266 18.82 22.66 8.41
N ARG A 267 19.56 22.11 9.39
CA ARG A 267 19.78 20.66 9.49
C ARG A 267 18.48 19.91 9.74
N GLU A 268 17.63 20.40 10.64
CA GLU A 268 16.31 19.82 10.90
C GLU A 268 15.51 19.68 9.60
N VAL A 269 15.34 20.75 8.83
CA VAL A 269 14.54 20.69 7.59
C VAL A 269 15.17 19.81 6.51
N PHE A 270 16.50 19.65 6.47
CA PHE A 270 17.16 18.66 5.59
C PHE A 270 16.70 17.23 5.93
N TYR A 271 16.65 16.87 7.22
CA TYR A 271 16.18 15.54 7.64
C TYR A 271 14.67 15.34 7.45
N TYR A 272 13.88 16.42 7.46
CA TYR A 272 12.49 16.37 6.97
C TYR A 272 12.44 15.91 5.51
N ALA A 273 13.20 16.53 4.60
CA ALA A 273 13.21 16.07 3.20
C ALA A 273 13.73 14.62 3.04
N GLU A 274 14.72 14.19 3.83
CA GLU A 274 15.20 12.80 3.85
C GLU A 274 14.15 11.80 4.36
N SER A 275 13.38 12.17 5.37
CA SER A 275 12.30 11.33 5.88
C SER A 275 11.16 11.22 4.86
N LEU A 276 10.86 12.29 4.10
CA LEU A 276 9.93 12.23 2.98
C LEU A 276 10.44 11.30 1.86
N ARG A 277 11.74 11.36 1.54
CA ARG A 277 12.40 10.49 0.57
C ARG A 277 12.33 9.00 0.94
N ASN A 278 12.35 8.70 2.24
CA ASN A 278 12.30 7.34 2.76
C ASN A 278 10.89 6.87 3.18
N PHE A 279 9.87 7.72 3.03
CA PHE A 279 8.46 7.38 3.28
C PHE A 279 8.01 6.19 2.37
N PRO A 280 7.08 5.30 2.80
CA PRO A 280 7.03 3.91 2.38
C PRO A 280 7.03 3.75 0.87
N ARG A 281 8.18 3.28 0.39
CA ARG A 281 8.51 3.05 -1.01
C ARG A 281 7.51 2.12 -1.69
N ASP A 282 6.94 1.18 -0.95
CA ASP A 282 5.97 0.19 -1.45
C ASP A 282 4.59 0.81 -1.74
N SER A 283 4.33 2.02 -1.25
CA SER A 283 3.07 2.74 -1.41
C SER A 283 3.20 3.97 -2.31
N VAL A 284 4.33 4.18 -3.00
CA VAL A 284 4.49 5.28 -3.96
C VAL A 284 5.10 4.79 -5.26
N ASP A 285 4.77 5.47 -6.35
CA ASP A 285 5.39 5.17 -7.64
C ASP A 285 6.90 5.46 -7.61
N PRO A 286 7.74 4.59 -8.22
CA PRO A 286 9.16 4.89 -8.37
C PRO A 286 9.39 6.28 -9.00
N GLY A 287 10.25 7.09 -8.38
CA GLY A 287 10.54 8.46 -8.83
C GLY A 287 9.58 9.55 -8.30
N ALA A 288 8.57 9.21 -7.49
CA ALA A 288 7.63 10.19 -6.93
C ALA A 288 8.31 11.33 -6.14
N PHE A 289 9.33 11.00 -5.34
CA PHE A 289 10.12 12.01 -4.61
C PHE A 289 10.90 12.92 -5.54
N ASP A 290 11.53 12.37 -6.58
CA ASP A 290 12.32 13.14 -7.55
C ASP A 290 11.42 14.10 -8.34
N ALA A 291 10.22 13.67 -8.73
CA ALA A 291 9.24 14.55 -9.37
C ALA A 291 8.84 15.75 -8.49
N ILE A 292 8.67 15.53 -7.18
CA ILE A 292 8.41 16.61 -6.22
C ILE A 292 9.61 17.56 -6.13
N ARG A 293 10.83 17.01 -6.03
CA ARG A 293 12.07 17.80 -5.96
C ARG A 293 12.24 18.66 -7.22
N ASP A 294 11.94 18.12 -8.39
CA ASP A 294 11.99 18.86 -9.66
C ASP A 294 10.90 19.95 -9.74
N GLU A 295 9.69 19.68 -9.26
CA GLU A 295 8.63 20.69 -9.14
C GLU A 295 9.05 21.85 -8.22
N ILE A 296 9.68 21.55 -7.07
CA ILE A 296 10.26 22.57 -6.18
C ILE A 296 11.38 23.33 -6.89
N TYR A 297 12.31 22.64 -7.56
CA TYR A 297 13.39 23.30 -8.31
C TYR A 297 12.82 24.30 -9.32
N HIS A 298 11.89 23.87 -10.18
CA HIS A 298 11.29 24.74 -11.18
C HIS A 298 10.47 25.90 -10.58
N GLY A 299 9.87 25.70 -9.41
CA GLY A 299 9.13 26.75 -8.72
C GLY A 299 10.00 27.80 -8.01
N VAL A 300 11.28 27.52 -7.76
CA VAL A 300 12.20 28.43 -7.06
C VAL A 300 13.38 28.92 -7.89
N VAL A 301 13.72 28.26 -9.00
CA VAL A 301 14.96 28.55 -9.77
C VAL A 301 15.05 30.01 -10.21
N ASN A 302 13.95 30.60 -10.69
CA ASN A 302 13.94 32.01 -11.10
C ASN A 302 14.21 32.94 -9.91
N THR A 303 13.67 32.64 -8.73
CA THR A 303 13.97 33.41 -7.50
C THR A 303 15.42 33.21 -7.09
N TYR A 304 15.93 31.99 -7.11
CA TYR A 304 17.33 31.67 -6.80
C TYR A 304 18.32 32.40 -7.72
N GLU A 305 18.00 32.55 -9.01
CA GLU A 305 18.87 33.16 -10.02
C GLU A 305 18.93 34.68 -9.96
N MET A 306 18.03 35.34 -9.22
CA MET A 306 18.04 36.79 -9.05
C MET A 306 19.33 37.31 -8.39
N ASP A 307 19.58 38.60 -8.59
CA ASP A 307 20.68 39.30 -7.94
C ASP A 307 20.35 39.62 -6.48
N TYR A 308 21.26 39.21 -5.59
CA TYR A 308 21.15 39.45 -4.16
C TYR A 308 22.48 39.94 -3.61
N SER A 309 22.42 40.74 -2.54
CA SER A 309 23.61 41.29 -1.89
C SER A 309 24.48 40.24 -1.20
N THR A 310 23.90 39.12 -0.76
CA THR A 310 24.60 38.01 -0.11
C THR A 310 23.91 36.69 -0.44
N GLY A 311 24.65 35.58 -0.36
CA GLY A 311 24.12 34.22 -0.39
C GLY A 311 23.14 33.93 0.74
N TYR A 312 23.26 34.61 1.89
CA TYR A 312 22.27 34.52 2.97
C TYR A 312 20.89 35.03 2.52
N VAL A 313 20.85 36.18 1.82
CA VAL A 313 19.61 36.74 1.29
C VAL A 313 19.06 35.86 0.16
N ARG A 314 19.91 35.37 -0.76
CA ARG A 314 19.50 34.44 -1.82
C ARG A 314 18.85 33.18 -1.25
N MET A 315 19.50 32.53 -0.28
CA MET A 315 18.97 31.35 0.39
C MET A 315 17.64 31.66 1.07
N GLY A 316 17.55 32.75 1.83
CA GLY A 316 16.32 33.15 2.50
C GLY A 316 15.15 33.36 1.54
N GLN A 317 15.36 34.07 0.43
CA GLN A 317 14.34 34.32 -0.59
C GLN A 317 13.93 33.04 -1.34
N THR A 318 14.89 32.18 -1.66
CA THR A 318 14.63 30.88 -2.31
C THR A 318 13.79 29.96 -1.41
N LEU A 319 14.16 29.85 -0.13
CA LEU A 319 13.41 29.05 0.86
C LEU A 319 12.02 29.63 1.10
N GLN A 320 11.88 30.96 1.18
CA GLN A 320 10.58 31.61 1.31
C GLN A 320 9.66 31.26 0.13
N GLN A 321 10.18 31.30 -1.10
CA GLN A 321 9.42 30.90 -2.28
C GLN A 321 9.06 29.40 -2.23
N ALA A 322 9.99 28.54 -1.83
CA ALA A 322 9.74 27.11 -1.67
C ALA A 322 8.59 26.84 -0.68
N GLY A 323 8.54 27.59 0.43
CA GLY A 323 7.46 27.53 1.42
C GLY A 323 6.07 27.81 0.87
N ASN A 324 5.96 28.56 -0.24
CA ASN A 324 4.69 28.92 -0.87
C ASN A 324 4.24 27.96 -1.98
N ILE A 325 5.11 27.05 -2.43
CA ILE A 325 4.75 26.07 -3.47
C ILE A 325 3.89 24.98 -2.85
N THR A 326 2.85 24.55 -3.57
CA THR A 326 2.03 23.38 -3.23
C THR A 326 2.21 22.36 -4.35
N PRO A 327 3.18 21.44 -4.22
CA PRO A 327 3.41 20.44 -5.25
C PRO A 327 2.16 19.59 -5.46
N ASN A 328 1.90 19.19 -6.71
CA ASN A 328 0.72 18.37 -7.04
C ASN A 328 1.00 17.28 -8.08
N CYS A 329 2.27 17.04 -8.44
CA CYS A 329 2.65 16.08 -9.46
C CYS A 329 2.31 14.61 -9.16
N ASN A 330 2.13 14.21 -7.89
CA ASN A 330 1.79 12.82 -7.53
C ASN A 330 1.16 12.69 -6.13
N ALA A 331 0.78 11.46 -5.76
CA ALA A 331 0.09 11.15 -4.51
C ALA A 331 0.91 11.49 -3.24
N LEU A 332 2.25 11.44 -3.29
CA LEU A 332 3.10 11.76 -2.14
C LEU A 332 2.97 13.23 -1.71
N CYS A 333 2.52 14.11 -2.62
CA CYS A 333 2.33 15.54 -2.34
C CYS A 333 1.40 15.83 -1.16
N ILE A 334 0.44 14.95 -0.85
CA ILE A 334 -0.46 15.14 0.29
C ILE A 334 0.25 15.07 1.65
N ARG A 335 1.47 14.51 1.69
CA ARG A 335 2.28 14.36 2.92
C ARG A 335 3.41 15.38 3.02
N ILE A 336 3.53 16.27 2.04
CA ILE A 336 4.52 17.34 2.06
C ILE A 336 4.14 18.37 3.13
N GLN A 337 5.12 18.74 3.94
CA GLN A 337 5.06 19.82 4.91
C GLN A 337 5.95 20.98 4.45
N THR A 338 5.81 22.15 5.08
CA THR A 338 6.63 23.32 4.77
C THR A 338 8.12 23.06 4.97
N GLN A 339 8.48 22.30 6.01
CA GLN A 339 9.84 21.88 6.31
C GLN A 339 10.44 21.07 5.16
N ASP A 340 9.69 20.16 4.55
CA ASP A 340 10.18 19.35 3.42
C ASP A 340 10.56 20.24 2.24
N LYS A 341 9.76 21.27 1.95
CA LYS A 341 10.01 22.20 0.84
C LYS A 341 11.31 22.98 1.03
N HIS A 342 11.59 23.42 2.26
CA HIS A 342 12.86 24.05 2.60
C HIS A 342 14.03 23.04 2.53
N GLY A 343 13.83 21.83 3.07
CA GLY A 343 14.81 20.75 3.01
C GLY A 343 15.17 20.33 1.59
N LEU A 344 14.20 20.33 0.67
CA LEU A 344 14.43 20.03 -0.75
C LEU A 344 15.35 21.06 -1.41
N CYS A 345 15.29 22.35 -1.04
CA CYS A 345 16.29 23.32 -1.48
C CYS A 345 17.69 23.02 -0.91
N HIS A 346 17.78 22.51 0.31
CA HIS A 346 19.05 22.05 0.86
C HIS A 346 19.55 20.76 0.20
N HIS A 347 18.68 19.84 -0.22
CA HIS A 347 19.06 18.70 -1.08
C HIS A 347 19.63 19.20 -2.42
N LEU A 348 18.98 20.18 -3.06
CA LEU A 348 19.48 20.78 -4.30
C LEU A 348 20.84 21.46 -4.10
N ALA A 349 21.08 22.10 -2.96
CA ALA A 349 22.40 22.65 -2.63
C ALA A 349 23.43 21.56 -2.34
N ASN A 350 23.02 20.47 -1.69
CA ASN A 350 23.89 19.32 -1.42
C ASN A 350 24.35 18.62 -2.71
N ASP A 351 23.51 18.66 -3.75
CA ASP A 351 23.81 18.14 -5.09
C ASP A 351 24.46 19.20 -6.01
N ASP A 352 24.89 20.35 -5.47
CA ASP A 352 25.47 21.49 -6.21
C ASP A 352 24.58 22.08 -7.32
N LYS A 353 23.28 21.74 -7.34
CA LYS A 353 22.30 22.40 -8.21
C LYS A 353 22.04 23.83 -7.76
N PHE A 354 22.09 24.09 -6.45
CA PHE A 354 22.12 25.43 -5.89
C PHE A 354 23.47 25.71 -5.22
N ILE A 355 24.00 26.90 -5.49
CA ILE A 355 25.22 27.44 -4.88
C ILE A 355 24.85 28.78 -4.27
N TRP A 356 24.79 28.83 -2.93
CA TRP A 356 24.29 30.01 -2.23
C TRP A 356 25.24 31.21 -2.36
N VAL A 357 26.54 31.01 -2.18
CA VAL A 357 27.57 32.05 -2.35
C VAL A 357 28.20 31.90 -3.73
N LYS A 358 27.91 32.83 -4.65
CA LYS A 358 28.56 32.88 -5.97
C LYS A 358 29.96 33.47 -5.77
N LYS A 359 31.01 32.69 -6.00
CA LYS A 359 32.37 33.23 -6.11
C LYS A 359 32.45 33.98 -7.44
N ASN A 360 32.70 35.28 -7.39
CA ASN A 360 33.02 36.03 -8.60
C ASN A 360 34.30 35.41 -9.18
N GLY A 361 34.21 34.96 -10.44
CA GLY A 361 35.37 34.48 -11.20
C GLY A 361 36.34 35.59 -11.55
#